data_AF-A0AAQ3T7P5-F1
#
_entry.id   AF-A0AAQ3T7P5-F1
#
_cell.length_a   1.000
_cell.length_b   1.000
_cell.length_c   1.000
_cell.angle_alpha   90.00
_cell.angle_beta   90.00
_cell.angle_gamma   90.00
#
_symmetry.space_group_name_H-M   'P 1'
#
loop_
_entity.id
_entity.type
_entity.pdbx_description
1 polymer ?
#
loop_
_entity_poly.entity_id
_entity_poly.type
_entity_poly.pdbx_seq_one_letter_code
_entity_poly.pdbx_strand_id
1 'polypeptide(L)'
;MSMMTMPAAARAAVGVALAAAIAARAVRRRSLDASGGAAGFLVTTVHIACARSLAAGLLLFTASRLTRVGQERKRLIEDGFKEGGQRNWIQVVANSTVSTILVVLFALETGGQDRCFDSKGGIIGHYCCCNGDTWSSEIGVLSDEQPLLITTLK
;
A
#
# COMPACT_ATOMS: atom_id res chain seq x y z
N MET A 1 -5.32 17.85 30.83
CA MET A 1 -6.22 17.97 29.67
C MET A 1 -6.60 16.56 29.23
N SER A 2 -7.65 15.99 29.84
CA SER A 2 -8.09 14.61 29.57
C SER A 2 -8.62 14.52 28.15
N MET A 3 -7.80 13.95 27.27
CA MET A 3 -8.21 13.58 25.92
C MET A 3 -9.29 12.51 26.08
N MET A 4 -10.52 12.85 25.71
CA MET A 4 -11.68 11.97 25.75
C MET A 4 -11.37 10.72 24.92
N THR A 5 -11.00 9.61 25.58
CA THR A 5 -10.66 8.37 24.92
C THR A 5 -11.94 7.76 24.37
N MET A 6 -12.13 7.81 23.05
CA MET A 6 -13.25 7.11 22.42
C MET A 6 -13.24 5.63 22.84
N PRO A 7 -14.41 5.02 23.13
CA PRO A 7 -14.50 3.59 23.44
C PRO A 7 -13.82 2.75 22.36
N ALA A 8 -13.17 1.64 22.73
CA ALA A 8 -12.46 0.78 21.79
C ALA A 8 -13.34 0.35 20.61
N ALA A 9 -14.62 0.07 20.86
CA ALA A 9 -15.62 -0.26 19.83
C ALA A 9 -15.88 0.89 18.84
N ALA A 10 -16.02 2.13 19.34
CA ALA A 10 -16.22 3.30 18.48
C ALA A 10 -15.00 3.55 17.57
N ARG A 11 -13.79 3.34 18.11
CA ARG A 11 -12.55 3.46 17.34
C ARG A 11 -12.40 2.37 16.28
N ALA A 12 -12.73 1.13 16.63
CA ALA A 12 -12.74 0.02 15.67
C ALA A 12 -13.75 0.28 14.54
N ALA A 13 -14.95 0.77 14.86
CA ALA A 13 -15.97 1.12 13.87
C ALA A 13 -15.49 2.23 12.91
N VAL A 14 -14.87 3.29 13.43
CA VAL A 14 -14.27 4.36 12.62
C VAL A 14 -13.15 3.82 11.72
N GLY A 15 -12.29 2.94 12.25
CA GLY A 15 -11.20 2.33 11.49
C GLY A 15 -11.70 1.45 10.34
N VAL A 16 -12.69 0.61 10.59
CA VAL A 16 -13.35 -0.22 9.57
C VAL A 16 -14.03 0.65 8.53
N ALA A 17 -14.76 1.69 8.94
CA ALA A 17 -15.41 2.61 8.01
C ALA A 17 -14.39 3.34 7.12
N LEU A 18 -13.26 3.77 7.69
CA LEU A 18 -12.17 4.40 6.95
C LEU A 18 -11.53 3.42 5.95
N ALA A 19 -11.24 2.18 6.38
CA ALA A 19 -10.70 1.14 5.52
C ALA A 19 -11.65 0.86 4.35
N ALA A 20 -12.95 0.75 4.61
CA ALA A 20 -13.97 0.55 3.59
C ALA A 20 -14.03 1.73 2.61
N ALA A 21 -13.97 2.97 3.11
CA ALA A 21 -13.95 4.17 2.28
C ALA A 21 -12.72 4.22 1.37
N ILE A 22 -11.54 3.86 1.89
CA ILE A 22 -10.28 3.79 1.13
C ILE A 22 -10.37 2.72 0.04
N ALA A 23 -10.79 1.50 0.39
CA ALA A 23 -10.95 0.40 -0.58
C ALA A 23 -11.97 0.75 -1.67
N ALA A 24 -13.14 1.28 -1.29
CA ALA A 24 -14.17 1.70 -2.23
C ALA A 24 -13.68 2.84 -3.14
N ARG A 25 -12.87 3.78 -2.63
CA ARG A 25 -12.25 4.82 -3.45
C ARG A 25 -11.21 4.23 -4.42
N ALA A 26 -10.40 3.28 -3.98
CA ALA A 26 -9.38 2.64 -4.82
C ALA A 26 -10.01 1.89 -6.01
N VAL A 27 -11.09 1.13 -5.77
CA VAL A 27 -11.85 0.44 -6.83
C VAL A 27 -12.56 1.46 -7.75
N ARG A 28 -13.24 2.46 -7.20
CA ARG A 28 -13.92 3.50 -8.00
C ARG A 28 -12.96 4.29 -8.89
N ARG A 29 -11.71 4.48 -8.46
CA ARG A 29 -10.66 5.17 -9.23
C ARG A 29 -9.92 4.24 -10.19
N ARG A 30 -10.34 2.98 -10.32
CA ARG A 30 -9.70 1.92 -11.10
C ARG A 30 -8.22 1.72 -10.75
N SER A 31 -7.85 1.94 -9.49
CA SER A 31 -6.50 1.65 -9.00
C SER A 31 -6.36 0.21 -8.53
N LEU A 32 -7.46 -0.40 -8.07
CA LEU A 32 -7.57 -1.81 -7.71
C LEU A 32 -8.76 -2.40 -8.46
N ASP A 33 -8.69 -3.69 -8.80
CA ASP A 33 -9.89 -4.43 -9.18
C ASP A 33 -10.72 -4.81 -7.94
N ALA A 34 -11.88 -5.45 -8.13
CA ALA A 34 -12.75 -5.82 -7.01
C ALA A 34 -12.05 -6.75 -5.99
N SER A 35 -11.20 -7.67 -6.46
CA SER A 35 -10.44 -8.59 -5.60
C SER A 35 -9.37 -7.84 -4.81
N GLY A 36 -8.66 -6.91 -5.46
CA GLY A 36 -7.68 -6.04 -4.82
C GLY A 36 -8.33 -5.12 -3.80
N GLY A 37 -9.54 -4.61 -4.07
CA GLY A 37 -10.33 -3.83 -3.13
C GLY A 37 -10.67 -4.60 -1.86
N ALA A 38 -11.13 -5.85 -1.98
CA ALA A 38 -11.42 -6.72 -0.84
C ALA A 38 -10.17 -7.02 0.00
N ALA A 39 -9.06 -7.41 -0.65
CA ALA A 39 -7.79 -7.63 0.04
C ALA A 39 -7.27 -6.36 0.73
N GLY A 40 -7.34 -5.22 0.04
CA GLY A 40 -6.92 -3.92 0.55
C GLY A 40 -7.73 -3.47 1.77
N PHE A 41 -9.03 -3.76 1.78
CA PHE A 41 -9.88 -3.52 2.94
C PHE A 41 -9.41 -4.31 4.17
N LEU A 42 -9.15 -5.61 4.03
CA LEU A 42 -8.69 -6.46 5.13
C LEU A 42 -7.33 -5.99 5.67
N VAL A 43 -6.36 -5.78 4.78
CA VAL A 43 -5.01 -5.31 5.15
C VAL A 43 -5.08 -3.97 5.87
N THR A 44 -5.85 -3.01 5.33
CA THR A 44 -5.98 -1.68 5.92
C THR A 44 -6.66 -1.74 7.29
N THR A 45 -7.66 -2.61 7.46
CA THR A 45 -8.34 -2.80 8.74
C THR A 45 -7.38 -3.32 9.80
N VAL A 46 -6.55 -4.32 9.48
CA VAL A 46 -5.52 -4.84 10.40
C VAL A 46 -4.51 -3.75 10.76
N HIS A 47 -4.02 -2.99 9.78
CA HIS A 47 -3.04 -1.93 10.05
C HIS A 47 -3.61 -0.82 10.93
N ILE A 48 -4.87 -0.40 10.72
CA ILE A 48 -5.52 0.60 11.58
C ILE A 48 -5.77 0.04 12.99
N ALA A 49 -6.10 -1.25 13.12
CA ALA A 49 -6.32 -1.88 14.41
C ALA A 49 -5.01 -2.06 15.22
N CYS A 50 -3.91 -2.39 14.56
CA CYS A 50 -2.63 -2.73 15.19
C CYS A 50 -1.66 -1.54 15.36
N ALA A 51 -1.61 -0.61 14.40
CA ALA A 51 -0.76 0.58 14.46
C ALA A 51 -1.61 1.84 14.49
N ARG A 52 -1.54 2.59 15.60
CA ARG A 52 -2.28 3.85 15.76
C ARG A 52 -1.55 5.05 15.12
N SER A 53 -0.35 4.85 14.58
CA SER A 53 0.32 5.79 13.68
C SER A 53 -0.01 5.51 12.22
N LEU A 54 -0.43 6.56 11.51
CA LEU A 54 -0.83 6.63 10.11
C LEU A 54 0.30 6.29 9.10
N ALA A 55 0.94 5.13 9.20
CA ALA A 55 1.84 4.62 8.17
C ALA A 55 1.06 4.11 6.93
N ALA A 56 -0.22 3.78 7.11
CA ALA A 56 -1.13 3.34 6.04
C ALA A 56 -1.44 4.43 4.99
N GLY A 57 -1.20 5.71 5.29
CA GLY A 57 -1.53 6.83 4.41
C GLY A 57 -0.51 7.14 3.31
N LEU A 58 0.73 6.63 3.41
CA LEU A 58 1.86 7.15 2.64
C LEU A 58 2.10 6.51 1.25
N LEU A 59 1.38 5.44 0.87
CA LEU A 59 1.78 4.62 -0.28
C LEU A 59 0.73 4.51 -1.37
N LEU A 60 -0.53 4.80 -1.04
CA LEU A 60 -1.61 4.82 -2.03
C LEU A 60 -1.63 6.10 -2.87
N PHE A 61 -0.84 7.13 -2.54
CA PHE A 61 -0.96 8.43 -3.19
C PHE A 61 0.06 8.70 -4.30
N THR A 62 1.32 8.27 -4.16
CA THR A 62 2.36 8.51 -5.19
C THR A 62 2.26 7.51 -6.33
N ALA A 63 2.20 6.20 -6.00
CA ALA A 63 2.05 5.12 -6.97
C ALA A 63 0.79 5.24 -7.85
N SER A 64 -0.36 5.62 -7.25
CA SER A 64 -1.64 5.71 -7.98
C SER A 64 -1.74 6.89 -8.94
N ARG A 65 -0.87 7.90 -8.80
CA ARG A 65 -0.71 8.98 -9.79
C ARG A 65 0.23 8.56 -10.90
N LEU A 66 1.28 7.83 -10.56
CA LEU A 66 2.30 7.35 -11.47
C LEU A 66 1.79 6.28 -12.44
N THR A 67 0.84 5.45 -12.00
CA THR A 67 0.16 4.50 -12.88
C THR A 67 -0.51 5.17 -14.07
N ARG A 68 -0.87 6.46 -13.97
CA ARG A 68 -1.51 7.19 -15.07
C ARG A 68 -0.53 7.83 -16.04
N VAL A 69 0.77 7.82 -15.74
CA VAL A 69 1.81 8.40 -16.60
C VAL A 69 2.11 7.43 -17.74
N GLY A 70 2.14 7.97 -18.97
CA GLY A 70 2.52 7.22 -20.17
C GLY A 70 1.58 6.06 -20.54
N GLN A 71 0.32 6.09 -20.11
CA GLN A 71 -0.67 5.03 -20.33
C GLN A 71 -0.86 4.68 -21.81
N GLU A 72 -0.82 5.66 -22.72
CA GLU A 72 -0.95 5.40 -24.16
C GLU A 72 0.21 4.57 -24.71
N ARG A 73 1.45 4.87 -24.26
CA ARG A 73 2.64 4.14 -24.68
C ARG A 73 2.67 2.74 -24.07
N LYS A 74 2.30 2.61 -22.78
CA LYS A 74 2.14 1.32 -22.09
C LYS A 74 1.12 0.41 -22.77
N ARG A 75 0.00 0.95 -23.23
CA ARG A 75 -1.01 0.19 -23.96
C ARG A 75 -0.48 -0.49 -25.23
N LEU A 76 0.57 0.06 -25.83
CA LEU A 76 1.18 -0.49 -27.05
C LEU A 76 2.28 -1.53 -26.77
N ILE A 77 2.87 -1.51 -25.57
CA ILE A 77 4.06 -2.33 -25.22
C ILE A 77 3.79 -3.39 -24.14
N GLU A 78 2.76 -3.20 -23.29
CA GLU A 78 2.38 -4.15 -22.24
C GLU A 78 1.26 -5.08 -22.70
N ASP A 79 1.56 -6.38 -22.67
CA ASP A 79 0.55 -7.41 -22.92
C ASP A 79 -0.40 -7.50 -21.71
N GLY A 80 -1.71 -7.38 -21.95
CA GLY A 80 -2.72 -7.38 -20.88
C GLY A 80 -2.88 -6.06 -20.11
N PHE A 81 -2.52 -4.92 -20.72
CA PHE A 81 -2.68 -3.58 -20.16
C PHE A 81 -4.05 -3.34 -19.50
N LYS A 82 -4.04 -2.87 -18.24
CA LYS A 82 -5.25 -2.47 -17.50
C LYS A 82 -5.24 -0.98 -17.25
N GLU A 83 -6.25 -0.29 -17.77
CA GLU A 83 -6.41 1.15 -17.55
C GLU A 83 -6.43 1.50 -16.06
N GLY A 84 -5.50 2.36 -15.64
CA GLY A 84 -5.32 2.79 -14.25
C GLY A 84 -4.44 1.87 -13.38
N GLY A 85 -3.88 0.79 -13.95
CA GLY A 85 -3.00 -0.13 -13.23
C GLY A 85 -3.74 -0.99 -12.20
N GLN A 86 -4.95 -1.46 -12.55
CA GLN A 86 -5.87 -2.19 -11.66
C GLN A 86 -5.24 -3.44 -11.01
N ARG A 87 -4.64 -3.24 -9.83
CA ARG A 87 -3.97 -4.31 -9.10
C ARG A 87 -4.99 -5.29 -8.53
N ASN A 88 -4.66 -6.59 -8.61
CA ASN A 88 -5.47 -7.67 -8.08
C ASN A 88 -5.11 -7.98 -6.62
N TRP A 89 -5.86 -8.89 -6.02
CA TRP A 89 -5.62 -9.35 -4.65
C TRP A 89 -4.21 -9.93 -4.44
N ILE A 90 -3.63 -10.59 -5.45
CA ILE A 90 -2.29 -11.18 -5.37
C ILE A 90 -1.24 -10.09 -5.15
N GLN A 91 -1.29 -9.02 -5.94
CA GLN A 91 -0.37 -7.90 -5.79
C GLN A 91 -0.56 -7.18 -4.45
N VAL A 92 -1.81 -7.04 -3.98
CA VAL A 92 -2.07 -6.45 -2.67
C VAL A 92 -1.47 -7.29 -1.55
N VAL A 93 -1.69 -8.60 -1.56
CA VAL A 93 -1.13 -9.53 -0.56
C VAL A 93 0.39 -9.54 -0.63
N ALA A 94 0.98 -9.71 -1.83
CA ALA A 94 2.43 -9.72 -2.01
C ALA A 94 3.09 -8.45 -1.43
N ASN A 95 2.50 -7.28 -1.66
CA ASN A 95 3.06 -6.00 -1.22
C ASN A 95 2.77 -5.66 0.23
N SER A 96 1.91 -6.40 0.93
CA SER A 96 1.48 -6.04 2.29
C SER A 96 1.67 -7.14 3.33
N THR A 97 1.89 -8.40 2.97
CA THR A 97 2.02 -9.50 3.94
C THR A 97 3.11 -9.26 4.97
N VAL A 98 4.33 -8.92 4.55
CA VAL A 98 5.46 -8.70 5.47
C VAL A 98 5.17 -7.53 6.41
N SER A 99 4.66 -6.41 5.89
CA SER A 99 4.22 -5.28 6.72
C SER A 99 3.11 -5.68 7.71
N THR A 100 2.15 -6.50 7.26
CA THR A 100 1.04 -6.98 8.11
C THR A 100 1.56 -7.85 9.24
N ILE A 101 2.53 -8.72 8.98
CA ILE A 101 3.18 -9.54 10.02
C ILE A 101 3.89 -8.62 11.01
N LEU A 102 4.71 -7.69 10.52
CA LEU A 102 5.47 -6.76 11.36
C LEU A 102 4.54 -5.90 12.23
N VAL A 103 3.45 -5.36 11.68
CA VAL A 103 2.52 -4.52 12.45
C VAL A 103 1.80 -5.29 13.55
N VAL A 104 1.47 -6.57 13.30
CA VAL A 104 0.86 -7.45 14.31
C VAL A 104 1.87 -7.78 15.41
N LEU A 105 3.10 -8.17 15.05
CA LEU A 105 4.16 -8.44 16.03
C LEU A 105 4.44 -7.21 16.90
N PHE A 106 4.54 -6.03 16.28
CA PHE A 106 4.70 -4.77 17.01
C PHE A 106 3.55 -4.47 17.97
N ALA A 107 2.30 -4.71 17.54
CA ALA A 107 1.14 -4.52 18.40
C ALA A 107 1.15 -5.47 19.60
N LEU A 108 1.58 -6.72 19.41
CA LEU A 108 1.71 -7.72 20.49
C LEU A 108 2.80 -7.33 21.49
N GLU A 109 3.98 -6.93 21.03
CA GLU A 109 5.10 -6.55 21.91
C GLU A 109 4.85 -5.26 22.69
N THR A 110 4.13 -4.31 22.09
CA THR A 110 3.87 -3.00 22.71
C THR A 110 2.57 -2.93 23.48
N GLY A 111 1.75 -4.00 23.45
CA GLY A 111 0.41 -4.01 24.04
C GLY A 111 -0.54 -3.00 23.38
N GLY A 112 -0.37 -2.77 22.07
CA GLY A 112 -1.13 -1.77 21.30
C GLY A 112 -0.77 -0.32 21.64
N GLN A 113 0.37 -0.09 22.30
CA GLN A 113 0.90 1.25 22.53
C GLN A 113 1.82 1.65 21.37
N ASP A 114 1.50 2.72 20.60
CA ASP A 114 2.47 3.32 19.68
C ASP A 114 3.64 3.86 20.49
N ARG A 115 4.70 3.06 20.58
CA ARG A 115 6.01 3.56 20.95
C ARG A 115 6.63 4.24 19.72
N CYS A 116 7.64 5.06 20.01
CA CYS A 116 8.23 6.02 19.07
C CYS A 116 8.74 5.39 17.77
N PHE A 117 8.96 6.25 16.77
CA PHE A 117 9.26 5.96 15.37
C PHE A 117 10.41 4.97 15.12
N ASP A 118 11.36 4.84 16.04
CA ASP A 118 12.56 3.99 15.93
C ASP A 118 12.26 2.53 15.62
N SER A 119 11.15 2.01 16.14
CA SER A 119 10.81 0.59 15.96
C SER A 119 10.10 0.32 14.63
N LYS A 120 9.67 1.36 13.88
CA LYS A 120 8.82 1.22 12.68
C LYS A 120 9.62 1.12 11.38
N GLY A 121 10.95 1.10 11.45
CA GLY A 121 11.85 1.07 10.29
C GLY A 121 11.58 -0.10 9.33
N GLY A 122 11.24 -1.29 9.85
CA GLY A 122 10.91 -2.45 9.02
C GLY A 122 9.64 -2.29 8.20
N ILE A 123 8.58 -1.72 8.80
CA ILE A 123 7.30 -1.46 8.12
C ILE A 123 7.49 -0.41 7.02
N ILE A 124 8.17 0.69 7.34
CA ILE A 124 8.45 1.78 6.39
C ILE A 124 9.35 1.26 5.27
N GLY A 125 10.43 0.55 5.60
CA GLY A 125 11.37 0.00 4.63
C GLY A 125 10.73 -0.98 3.65
N HIS A 126 9.90 -1.92 4.16
CA HIS A 126 9.14 -2.84 3.31
C HIS A 126 8.29 -2.10 2.29
N TYR A 127 7.57 -1.08 2.76
CA TYR A 127 6.69 -0.31 1.90
C TYR A 127 7.43 0.63 0.93
N CYS A 128 8.59 1.17 1.32
CA CYS A 128 9.48 1.86 0.38
C CYS A 128 9.96 0.92 -0.74
N CYS A 129 10.28 -0.33 -0.42
CA CYS A 129 10.64 -1.35 -1.39
C CYS A 129 9.50 -1.63 -2.39
N CYS A 130 8.28 -1.88 -1.90
CA CYS A 130 7.11 -2.10 -2.75
C CYS A 130 6.78 -0.88 -3.64
N ASN A 131 6.99 0.33 -3.13
CA ASN A 131 6.86 1.55 -3.94
C ASN A 131 7.92 1.62 -5.04
N GLY A 132 9.17 1.29 -4.71
CA GLY A 132 10.27 1.24 -5.69
C GLY A 132 9.95 0.28 -6.84
N ASP A 133 9.46 -0.92 -6.53
CA ASP A 133 9.00 -1.90 -7.52
C ASP A 133 7.90 -1.34 -8.44
N THR A 134 6.91 -0.66 -7.84
CA THR A 134 5.84 0.00 -8.61
C THR A 134 6.38 1.14 -9.47
N TRP A 135 7.30 1.96 -8.97
CA TRP A 135 7.85 3.07 -9.76
C TRP A 135 8.73 2.57 -10.90
N SER A 136 9.46 1.49 -10.69
CA SER A 136 10.25 0.83 -11.72
C SER A 136 9.37 0.32 -12.86
N SER A 137 8.26 -0.35 -12.56
CA SER A 137 7.33 -0.82 -13.61
C SER A 137 6.57 0.33 -14.28
N GLU A 138 6.23 1.40 -13.55
CA GLU A 138 5.43 2.50 -14.10
C GLU A 138 6.25 3.58 -14.84
N ILE A 139 7.43 3.95 -14.36
CA ILE A 139 8.30 4.94 -15.03
C ILE A 139 9.39 4.24 -15.82
N GLY A 140 10.01 3.20 -15.25
CA GLY A 140 11.18 2.56 -15.86
C GLY A 140 10.88 1.96 -17.24
N VAL A 141 9.68 1.41 -17.43
CA VAL A 141 9.24 0.88 -18.75
C VAL A 141 9.12 1.96 -19.83
N LEU A 142 8.99 3.23 -19.43
CA LEU A 142 8.91 4.37 -20.35
C LEU A 142 10.28 4.96 -20.70
N SER A 143 11.36 4.45 -20.11
CA SER A 143 12.72 4.88 -20.40
C SER A 143 13.11 4.54 -21.84
N ASP A 144 13.75 5.50 -22.52
CA ASP A 144 14.34 5.28 -23.84
C ASP A 144 15.78 4.72 -23.75
N GLU A 145 16.38 4.72 -22.56
CA GLU A 145 17.70 4.14 -22.31
C GLU A 145 17.64 2.61 -22.14
N GLN A 146 18.68 1.91 -22.58
CA GLN A 146 18.78 0.45 -22.42
C GLN A 146 18.93 0.07 -20.94
N PRO A 147 18.16 -0.91 -20.44
CA PRO A 147 18.28 -1.36 -19.06
C PRO A 147 19.63 -2.05 -18.85
N LEU A 148 20.38 -1.58 -17.85
CA LEU A 148 21.62 -2.24 -17.42
C LEU A 148 21.28 -3.44 -16.54
N LEU A 149 21.82 -4.61 -16.88
CA LEU A 149 21.69 -5.79 -16.05
C LEU A 149 22.61 -5.65 -14.82
N ILE A 150 22.05 -5.62 -13.61
CA ILE A 150 22.79 -5.33 -12.37
C ILE A 150 24.01 -6.25 -12.15
N THR A 151 23.94 -7.51 -12.61
CA THR A 151 25.03 -8.48 -12.45
C THR A 151 26.21 -8.21 -13.39
N THR A 152 25.99 -7.52 -14.51
CA THR A 152 27.03 -7.23 -15.53
C THR A 152 27.31 -5.75 -15.71
N LEU A 153 26.45 -4.88 -15.16
CA LEU A 153 26.42 -3.42 -15.36
C LEU A 153 26.49 -3.03 -16.85
N LYS A 154 25.85 -3.85 -17.70
CA LYS A 154 25.83 -3.75 -19.16
C LYS A 154 24.42 -4.03 -19.65
#